data_AF-A0A945EE10-F1
#
_entry.id   AF-A0A945EE10-F1
#
_cell.length_a   1.000
_cell.length_b   1.000
_cell.length_c   1.000
_cell.angle_alpha   90.00
_cell.angle_beta   90.00
_cell.angle_gamma   90.00
#
_symmetry.space_group_name_H-M   'P 1'
#
loop_
_entity.id
_entity.type
_entity.pdbx_description
1 polymer ?
#
loop_
_entity_poly.entity_id
_entity_poly.type
_entity_poly.pdbx_seq_one_letter_code
_entity_poly.pdbx_strand_id
1 'polypeptide(L)'
;MDKSFLKSSSIVTAMTFLSRILGLVRDYFIARYFGANGFTDAFLVAFRIPNFLRRLFGEGAFSQAFVPILAEAKANHNEAEVQNVINHIGTKFLTILVVITVIAVVAAPLIIFMFAWGFYFDTDPTKFDLASSMLQITFPYLLLISLTAFAGSILNTYDKFAVPAFTPVLLNISMILSAVYLSQYLETPIMALAWGVLIGGIVQLLFQIPFLIKIRKLPRLAHGDHPSVKTLKKRMLPALF
;
A
#
# COMPACT_ATOMS: atom_id res chain seq x y z
N MET A 1 -1.14 27.50 19.34
CA MET A 1 -1.53 26.39 18.43
C MET A 1 -2.75 26.84 17.66
N ASP A 2 -2.64 26.92 16.33
CA ASP A 2 -3.75 27.38 15.49
C ASP A 2 -4.92 26.38 15.52
N LYS A 3 -6.14 26.90 15.61
CA LYS A 3 -7.39 26.09 15.63
C LYS A 3 -7.47 25.12 14.43
N SER A 4 -6.86 25.47 13.29
CA SER A 4 -6.78 24.64 12.08
C SER A 4 -5.90 23.39 12.27
N PHE A 5 -4.78 23.52 12.98
CA PHE A 5 -3.88 22.39 13.28
C PHE A 5 -4.51 21.40 14.26
N LEU A 6 -5.15 21.92 15.32
CA LEU A 6 -5.89 21.10 16.29
C LEU A 6 -7.01 20.29 15.62
N LYS A 7 -7.77 20.91 14.70
CA LYS A 7 -8.82 20.24 13.93
C LYS A 7 -8.26 19.16 13.00
N SER A 8 -7.13 19.42 12.33
CA SER A 8 -6.53 18.45 11.42
C SER A 8 -5.96 17.24 12.17
N SER A 9 -5.30 17.48 13.30
CA SER A 9 -4.76 16.44 14.18
C SER A 9 -5.86 15.55 14.78
N SER A 10 -6.97 16.16 15.23
CA SER A 10 -8.10 15.40 15.77
C SER A 10 -8.76 14.51 14.71
N ILE A 11 -8.91 14.99 13.47
CA ILE A 11 -9.44 14.20 12.35
C ILE A 11 -8.52 13.01 12.04
N VAL A 12 -7.21 13.24 11.92
CA VAL A 12 -6.25 12.15 11.63
C VAL A 12 -6.28 11.09 12.74
N THR A 13 -6.35 11.53 14.00
CA THR A 13 -6.45 10.63 15.16
C THR A 13 -7.74 9.82 15.12
N ALA A 14 -8.88 10.46 14.85
CA ALA A 14 -10.17 9.79 14.73
C ALA A 14 -10.20 8.77 13.57
N MET A 15 -9.65 9.13 12.40
CA MET A 15 -9.55 8.21 11.26
C MET A 15 -8.64 7.02 11.56
N THR A 16 -7.53 7.25 12.26
CA THR A 16 -6.61 6.18 12.70
C THR A 16 -7.31 5.24 13.67
N PHE A 17 -8.05 5.77 14.64
CA PHE A 17 -8.81 4.98 15.61
C PHE A 17 -9.91 4.17 14.92
N LEU A 18 -10.66 4.78 14.00
CA LEU A 18 -11.67 4.10 13.20
C LEU A 18 -11.07 2.94 12.38
N SER A 19 -9.90 3.15 11.77
CA SER A 19 -9.21 2.07 11.05
C SER A 19 -8.79 0.93 11.98
N ARG A 20 -8.43 1.21 13.24
CA ARG A 20 -8.09 0.16 14.21
C ARG A 20 -9.32 -0.65 14.60
N ILE A 21 -10.44 0.01 14.87
CA ILE A 21 -11.73 -0.66 15.12
C ILE A 21 -12.11 -1.54 13.93
N LEU A 22 -12.07 -1.01 12.71
CA LEU A 22 -12.39 -1.80 11.52
C LEU A 22 -11.40 -2.94 11.28
N GLY A 23 -10.13 -2.78 11.65
CA GLY A 23 -9.15 -3.86 11.65
C GLY A 23 -9.56 -5.00 12.60
N LEU A 24 -9.99 -4.66 13.82
CA LEU A 24 -10.51 -5.66 14.77
C LEU A 24 -11.78 -6.36 14.25
N VAL A 25 -12.69 -5.59 13.66
CA VAL A 25 -13.90 -6.14 13.03
C VAL A 25 -13.52 -7.09 11.89
N ARG A 26 -12.59 -6.69 11.02
CA ARG A 26 -12.07 -7.55 9.95
C ARG A 26 -11.50 -8.85 10.50
N ASP A 27 -10.69 -8.79 11.55
CA ASP A 27 -10.08 -9.97 12.16
C ASP A 27 -11.13 -10.90 12.77
N TYR A 28 -12.18 -10.33 13.39
CA TYR A 28 -13.35 -11.10 13.84
C TYR A 28 -14.05 -11.82 12.68
N PHE A 29 -14.29 -11.14 11.55
CA PHE A 29 -14.90 -11.76 10.37
C PHE A 29 -14.01 -12.86 9.78
N ILE A 30 -12.69 -12.64 9.69
CA ILE A 30 -11.74 -13.66 9.21
C ILE A 30 -11.82 -14.90 10.12
N ALA A 31 -11.75 -14.72 11.44
CA ALA A 31 -11.86 -15.81 12.40
C ALA A 31 -13.22 -16.53 12.33
N ARG A 32 -14.32 -15.78 12.16
CA ARG A 32 -15.68 -16.33 12.11
C ARG A 32 -15.97 -17.16 10.86
N TYR A 33 -15.41 -16.77 9.72
CA TYR A 33 -15.69 -17.40 8.42
C TYR A 33 -14.66 -18.47 8.05
N PHE A 34 -13.39 -18.26 8.38
CA PHE A 34 -12.30 -19.16 7.96
C PHE A 34 -11.68 -19.93 9.13
N GLY A 35 -11.84 -19.47 10.37
CA GLY A 35 -11.26 -20.11 11.56
C GLY A 35 -9.74 -20.00 11.65
N ALA A 36 -9.18 -20.61 12.69
CA ALA A 36 -7.73 -20.75 12.87
C ALA A 36 -7.29 -22.13 12.34
N ASN A 37 -6.74 -22.15 11.13
CA ASN A 37 -6.25 -23.36 10.46
C ASN A 37 -5.10 -23.01 9.50
N GLY A 38 -4.48 -24.04 8.92
CA GLY A 38 -3.33 -23.86 8.02
C GLY A 38 -3.61 -23.01 6.78
N PHE A 39 -4.86 -22.91 6.32
CA PHE A 39 -5.22 -22.04 5.21
C PHE A 39 -5.20 -20.56 5.62
N THR A 40 -5.71 -20.25 6.82
CA THR A 40 -5.62 -18.90 7.40
C THR A 40 -4.16 -18.51 7.63
N ASP A 41 -3.33 -19.44 8.08
CA ASP A 41 -1.88 -19.21 8.22
C ASP A 41 -1.21 -18.91 6.87
N ALA A 42 -1.56 -19.66 5.82
CA ALA A 42 -1.09 -19.41 4.45
C ALA A 42 -1.43 -17.98 4.00
N PHE A 43 -2.66 -17.52 4.23
CA PHE A 43 -3.06 -16.14 3.93
C PHE A 43 -2.26 -15.12 4.75
N LEU A 44 -2.11 -15.33 6.07
CA LEU A 44 -1.40 -14.40 6.95
C LEU A 44 0.07 -14.23 6.53
N VAL A 45 0.74 -15.32 6.15
CA VAL A 45 2.10 -15.29 5.60
C VAL A 45 2.13 -14.52 4.28
N ALA A 46 1.29 -14.92 3.31
CA ALA A 46 1.24 -14.29 1.99
C ALA A 46 0.98 -12.78 2.08
N PHE A 47 0.07 -12.35 2.97
CA PHE A 47 -0.25 -10.94 3.17
C PHE A 47 0.84 -10.17 3.94
N ARG A 48 1.59 -10.82 4.83
CA ARG A 48 2.62 -10.16 5.65
C ARG A 48 3.80 -9.65 4.80
N ILE A 49 4.17 -10.38 3.75
CA ILE A 49 5.29 -10.03 2.86
C ILE A 49 5.10 -8.66 2.19
N PRO A 50 4.03 -8.41 1.39
CA PRO A 50 3.82 -7.10 0.78
C PRO A 50 3.57 -6.01 1.83
N ASN A 51 2.95 -6.33 2.98
CA ASN A 51 2.77 -5.35 4.06
C ASN A 51 4.08 -4.90 4.70
N PHE A 52 5.03 -5.81 4.87
CA PHE A 52 6.35 -5.47 5.37
C PHE A 52 7.06 -4.51 4.41
N LEU A 53 7.06 -4.84 3.12
CA LEU A 53 7.64 -4.00 2.07
C LEU A 53 6.95 -2.62 2.00
N ARG A 54 5.62 -2.57 2.14
CA ARG A 54 4.85 -1.32 2.24
C ARG A 54 5.33 -0.43 3.38
N ARG A 55 5.57 -1.00 4.56
CA ARG A 55 6.04 -0.26 5.74
C ARG A 55 7.47 0.27 5.54
N LEU A 56 8.34 -0.53 4.92
CA LEU A 56 9.72 -0.12 4.63
C LEU A 56 9.79 0.97 3.55
N PHE A 57 9.16 0.72 2.40
CA PHE A 57 9.36 1.51 1.18
C PHE A 57 8.26 2.51 0.88
N GLY A 58 7.03 2.34 1.38
CA GLY A 58 5.92 3.27 1.12
C GLY A 58 5.77 4.30 2.23
N GLU A 59 5.37 3.83 3.41
CA GLU A 59 5.08 4.69 4.57
C GLU A 59 6.34 5.17 5.30
N GLY A 60 7.44 4.40 5.24
CA GLY A 60 8.70 4.71 5.90
C GLY A 60 9.62 5.62 5.07
N ALA A 61 10.69 5.05 4.56
CA ALA A 61 11.83 5.80 4.00
C ALA A 61 11.46 6.71 2.82
N PHE A 62 10.55 6.28 1.95
CA PHE A 62 10.14 7.07 0.80
C PHE A 62 9.39 8.33 1.21
N SER A 63 8.33 8.21 2.02
CA SER A 63 7.51 9.37 2.42
C SER A 63 8.35 10.39 3.19
N GLN A 64 9.25 9.94 4.07
CA GLN A 64 10.19 10.80 4.81
C GLN A 64 11.17 11.53 3.90
N ALA A 65 11.64 10.89 2.82
CA ALA A 65 12.56 11.52 1.87
C ALA A 65 11.83 12.43 0.87
N PHE A 66 10.63 12.04 0.43
CA PHE A 66 9.87 12.70 -0.62
C PHE A 66 9.17 13.97 -0.14
N VAL A 67 8.51 13.95 1.02
CA VAL A 67 7.74 15.10 1.52
C VAL A 67 8.61 16.38 1.64
N PRO A 68 9.84 16.33 2.20
CA PRO A 68 10.71 17.51 2.25
C PRO A 68 11.15 18.00 0.87
N ILE A 69 11.41 17.10 -0.09
CA ILE A 69 11.77 17.48 -1.47
C ILE A 69 10.61 18.22 -2.14
N LEU A 70 9.39 17.71 -1.97
CA LEU A 70 8.21 18.34 -2.55
C LEU A 70 7.89 19.69 -1.87
N ALA A 71 8.05 19.78 -0.54
CA ALA A 71 7.86 21.02 0.20
C ALA A 71 8.88 22.09 -0.21
N GLU A 72 10.15 21.72 -0.37
CA GLU A 72 11.21 22.60 -0.88
C GLU A 72 10.92 23.06 -2.31
N ALA A 73 10.48 22.15 -3.18
CA ALA A 73 10.03 22.49 -4.53
C ALA A 73 8.87 23.50 -4.52
N LYS A 74 7.88 23.29 -3.65
CA LYS A 74 6.70 24.16 -3.48
C LYS A 74 7.05 25.54 -2.93
N ALA A 75 8.06 25.64 -2.07
CA ALA A 75 8.47 26.91 -1.44
C ALA A 75 9.32 27.78 -2.37
N ASN A 76 10.21 27.14 -3.16
CA ASN A 76 11.27 27.85 -3.87
C ASN A 76 11.08 27.92 -5.39
N HIS A 77 10.13 27.18 -5.96
CA HIS A 77 9.94 27.08 -7.41
C HIS A 77 8.50 27.33 -7.84
N ASN A 78 8.29 27.48 -9.14
CA ASN A 78 6.96 27.67 -9.71
C ASN A 78 6.16 26.36 -9.76
N GLU A 79 4.85 26.48 -9.98
CA GLU A 79 3.92 25.34 -10.02
C GLU A 79 4.26 24.29 -11.09
N ALA A 80 4.90 24.71 -12.19
CA ALA A 80 5.33 23.82 -13.26
C ALA A 80 6.50 22.93 -12.82
N GLU A 81 7.47 23.51 -12.11
CA GLU A 81 8.60 22.77 -11.58
C GLU A 81 8.18 21.79 -10.48
N VAL A 82 7.26 22.20 -9.60
CA VAL A 82 6.64 21.28 -8.62
C VAL A 82 6.01 20.07 -9.32
N GLN A 83 5.30 20.30 -10.43
CA GLN A 83 4.72 19.22 -11.22
C GLN A 83 5.79 18.34 -11.88
N ASN A 84 6.90 18.92 -12.37
CA ASN A 84 8.03 18.15 -12.90
C ASN A 84 8.65 17.24 -11.85
N VAL A 85 8.85 17.73 -10.62
CA VAL A 85 9.35 16.92 -9.50
C VAL A 85 8.43 15.73 -9.23
N ILE A 86 7.12 15.98 -9.14
CA ILE A 86 6.10 14.92 -8.95
C ILE A 86 6.17 13.91 -10.10
N ASN A 87 6.20 14.36 -11.35
CA ASN A 87 6.17 13.49 -12.52
C ASN A 87 7.41 12.59 -12.60
N HIS A 88 8.61 13.14 -12.40
CA HIS A 88 9.85 12.36 -12.52
C HIS A 88 10.02 11.37 -11.36
N ILE A 89 9.73 11.80 -10.12
CA ILE A 89 9.77 10.88 -8.97
C ILE A 89 8.69 9.81 -9.12
N GLY A 90 7.45 10.19 -9.44
CA GLY A 90 6.34 9.28 -9.63
C GLY A 90 6.60 8.26 -10.74
N THR A 91 7.17 8.68 -11.87
CA THR A 91 7.51 7.77 -12.98
C THR A 91 8.57 6.77 -12.57
N LYS A 92 9.69 7.20 -11.99
CA LYS A 92 10.75 6.28 -11.56
C LYS A 92 10.26 5.33 -10.46
N PHE A 93 9.46 5.84 -9.53
CA PHE A 93 8.87 5.03 -8.46
C PHE A 93 7.92 3.97 -9.02
N LEU A 94 7.01 4.36 -9.93
CA LEU A 94 6.14 3.44 -10.65
C LEU A 94 6.93 2.36 -11.40
N THR A 95 7.96 2.74 -12.17
CA THR A 95 8.79 1.80 -12.92
C THR A 95 9.44 0.76 -12.01
N ILE A 96 10.05 1.20 -10.91
CA ILE A 96 10.71 0.30 -9.95
C ILE A 96 9.68 -0.65 -9.32
N LEU A 97 8.52 -0.14 -8.88
CA LEU A 97 7.48 -0.97 -8.27
C LEU A 97 6.91 -1.99 -9.25
N VAL A 98 6.68 -1.62 -10.50
CA VAL A 98 6.21 -2.56 -11.53
C VAL A 98 7.21 -3.70 -11.73
N VAL A 99 8.50 -3.40 -11.84
CA VAL A 99 9.55 -4.42 -11.98
C VAL A 99 9.58 -5.34 -10.76
N ILE A 100 9.57 -4.77 -9.55
CA ILE A 100 9.56 -5.56 -8.30
C ILE A 100 8.31 -6.44 -8.22
N THR A 101 7.14 -5.90 -8.57
CA THR A 101 5.87 -6.65 -8.55
C THR A 101 5.89 -7.80 -9.54
N VAL A 102 6.33 -7.59 -10.78
CA VAL A 102 6.41 -8.66 -11.79
C VAL A 102 7.36 -9.76 -11.33
N ILE A 103 8.56 -9.40 -10.88
CA ILE A 103 9.55 -10.37 -10.38
C ILE A 103 8.96 -11.18 -9.23
N ALA A 104 8.33 -10.52 -8.25
CA ALA A 104 7.82 -11.20 -7.07
C ALA A 104 6.59 -12.07 -7.34
N VAL A 105 5.73 -11.70 -8.28
CA VAL A 105 4.60 -12.55 -8.69
C VAL A 105 5.11 -13.82 -9.37
N VAL A 106 6.07 -13.70 -10.28
CA VAL A 106 6.68 -14.87 -10.94
C VAL A 106 7.46 -15.72 -9.94
N ALA A 107 8.20 -15.08 -9.03
CA ALA A 107 8.99 -15.75 -8.00
C ALA A 107 8.20 -16.09 -6.72
N ALA A 108 6.87 -15.98 -6.72
CA ALA A 108 6.06 -16.14 -5.51
C ALA A 108 6.29 -17.48 -4.78
N PRO A 109 6.39 -18.64 -5.45
CA PRO A 109 6.70 -19.90 -4.77
C PRO A 109 8.07 -19.87 -4.08
N LEU A 110 9.08 -19.28 -4.72
CA LEU A 110 10.42 -19.13 -4.14
C LEU A 110 10.38 -18.19 -2.92
N ILE A 111 9.63 -17.09 -3.00
CA ILE A 111 9.48 -16.17 -1.87
C ILE A 111 8.76 -16.86 -0.71
N ILE A 112 7.67 -17.59 -0.95
CA ILE A 112 7.00 -18.38 0.09
C ILE A 112 7.94 -19.42 0.68
N PHE A 113 8.75 -20.11 -0.14
CA PHE A 113 9.75 -21.03 0.37
C PHE A 113 10.75 -20.34 1.31
N MET A 114 11.24 -19.14 0.97
CA MET A 114 12.17 -18.41 1.84
C MET A 114 11.54 -17.93 3.15
N PHE A 115 10.29 -17.46 3.13
CA PHE A 115 9.63 -16.89 4.31
C PHE A 115 8.86 -17.91 5.16
N ALA A 116 8.47 -19.04 4.56
CA ALA A 116 7.66 -20.08 5.16
C ALA A 116 8.07 -21.48 4.66
N TRP A 117 9.38 -21.76 4.72
CA TRP A 117 9.96 -23.07 4.37
C TRP A 117 9.26 -24.26 5.04
N GLY A 118 8.64 -24.06 6.21
CA GLY A 118 7.95 -25.09 6.97
C GLY A 118 6.68 -25.57 6.27
N PHE A 119 6.04 -24.75 5.45
CA PHE A 119 4.91 -25.18 4.62
C PHE A 119 5.33 -26.14 3.52
N TYR A 120 6.57 -26.03 3.04
CA TYR A 120 7.09 -26.91 1.99
C TYR A 120 7.42 -28.32 2.54
N PHE A 121 7.86 -28.40 3.80
CA PHE A 121 8.17 -29.67 4.46
C PHE A 121 7.00 -30.23 5.28
N ASP A 122 5.83 -29.59 5.24
CA ASP A 122 4.63 -30.06 5.92
C ASP A 122 4.08 -31.32 5.21
N THR A 123 3.32 -32.14 5.94
CA THR A 123 2.70 -33.34 5.38
C THR A 123 1.57 -33.02 4.40
N ASP A 124 0.99 -31.82 4.49
CA ASP A 124 -0.02 -31.30 3.58
C ASP A 124 0.60 -30.31 2.57
N PRO A 125 0.89 -30.74 1.32
CA PRO A 125 1.51 -29.89 0.31
C PRO A 125 0.61 -28.75 -0.16
N THR A 126 -0.71 -28.82 0.09
CA THR A 126 -1.66 -27.83 -0.42
C THR A 126 -1.46 -26.45 0.20
N LYS A 127 -0.90 -26.38 1.42
CA LYS A 127 -0.63 -25.10 2.11
C LYS A 127 0.40 -24.26 1.39
N PHE A 128 1.47 -24.88 0.88
CA PHE A 128 2.53 -24.18 0.15
C PHE A 128 2.00 -23.60 -1.16
N ASP A 129 1.26 -24.40 -1.92
CA ASP A 129 0.68 -23.97 -3.20
C ASP A 129 -0.37 -22.88 -3.01
N LEU A 130 -1.19 -23.00 -1.95
CA LEU A 130 -2.16 -21.98 -1.61
C LEU A 130 -1.49 -20.66 -1.21
N ALA A 131 -0.49 -20.70 -0.32
CA ALA A 131 0.26 -19.51 0.09
C ALA A 131 0.94 -18.84 -1.10
N SER A 132 1.50 -19.64 -2.02
CA SER A 132 2.13 -19.15 -3.25
C SER A 132 1.12 -18.45 -4.16
N SER A 133 -0.03 -19.06 -4.38
CA SER A 133 -1.12 -18.49 -5.19
C SER A 133 -1.69 -17.21 -4.56
N MET A 134 -1.88 -17.20 -3.24
CA MET A 134 -2.30 -16.01 -2.50
C MET A 134 -1.25 -14.90 -2.58
N LEU A 135 0.04 -15.23 -2.55
CA LEU A 135 1.10 -14.23 -2.71
C LEU A 135 1.06 -13.63 -4.12
N GLN A 136 0.84 -14.42 -5.17
CA GLN A 136 0.71 -13.90 -6.54
C GLN A 136 -0.41 -12.87 -6.66
N ILE A 137 -1.54 -13.11 -5.99
CA ILE A 137 -2.69 -12.19 -6.01
C ILE A 137 -2.47 -10.98 -5.10
N THR A 138 -1.88 -11.18 -3.92
CA THR A 138 -1.68 -10.11 -2.95
C THR A 138 -0.47 -9.25 -3.25
N PHE A 139 0.57 -9.72 -3.94
CA PHE A 139 1.79 -8.93 -4.15
C PHE A 139 1.57 -7.64 -4.97
N PRO A 140 0.73 -7.61 -6.02
CA PRO A 140 0.38 -6.37 -6.73
C PRO A 140 -0.23 -5.28 -5.83
N TYR A 141 -0.76 -5.64 -4.65
CA TYR A 141 -1.16 -4.66 -3.63
C TYR A 141 0.00 -3.72 -3.24
N LEU A 142 1.24 -4.22 -3.18
CA LEU A 142 2.42 -3.41 -2.84
C LEU A 142 2.56 -2.22 -3.79
N LEU A 143 2.42 -2.45 -5.10
CA LEU A 143 2.44 -1.39 -6.11
C LEU A 143 1.35 -0.35 -5.82
N LEU A 144 0.11 -0.81 -5.64
CA LEU A 144 -1.06 0.06 -5.45
C LEU A 144 -0.98 0.89 -4.17
N ILE A 145 -0.57 0.28 -3.07
CA ILE A 145 -0.48 0.96 -1.78
C ILE A 145 0.72 1.90 -1.70
N SER A 146 1.84 1.57 -2.36
CA SER A 146 2.97 2.49 -2.48
C SER A 146 2.61 3.72 -3.32
N LEU A 147 1.87 3.55 -4.43
CA LEU A 147 1.33 4.68 -5.20
C LEU A 147 0.31 5.50 -4.39
N THR A 148 -0.51 4.84 -3.56
CA THR A 148 -1.43 5.50 -2.63
C THR A 148 -0.68 6.30 -1.57
N ALA A 149 0.45 5.79 -1.05
CA ALA A 149 1.30 6.52 -0.10
C ALA A 149 2.00 7.73 -0.76
N PHE A 150 2.43 7.58 -2.02
CA PHE A 150 2.97 8.69 -2.82
C PHE A 150 1.92 9.79 -3.05
N ALA A 151 0.73 9.42 -3.53
CA ALA A 151 -0.41 10.32 -3.66
C ALA A 151 -0.76 10.98 -2.31
N GLY A 152 -0.71 10.20 -1.22
CA GLY A 152 -0.96 10.69 0.13
C GLY A 152 0.07 11.71 0.60
N SER A 153 1.34 11.51 0.26
CA SER A 153 2.42 12.46 0.55
C SER A 153 2.21 13.79 -0.20
N ILE A 154 1.79 13.75 -1.47
CA ILE A 154 1.41 14.96 -2.22
C ILE A 154 0.25 15.65 -1.50
N LEU A 155 -0.83 14.93 -1.21
CA LEU A 155 -2.01 15.50 -0.53
C LEU A 155 -1.66 16.12 0.83
N ASN A 156 -0.78 15.49 1.62
CA ASN A 156 -0.30 16.02 2.89
C ASN A 156 0.49 17.33 2.73
N THR A 157 1.33 17.46 1.70
CA THR A 157 2.04 18.73 1.38
C THR A 157 1.09 19.85 0.94
N TYR A 158 -0.15 19.51 0.57
CA TYR A 158 -1.23 20.45 0.24
C TYR A 158 -2.34 20.49 1.32
N ASP A 159 -1.98 20.15 2.57
CA ASP A 159 -2.85 20.26 3.76
C ASP A 159 -4.14 19.41 3.71
N LYS A 160 -4.17 18.36 2.88
CA LYS A 160 -5.30 17.42 2.76
C LYS A 160 -5.12 16.16 3.61
N PHE A 161 -4.79 16.31 4.88
CA PHE A 161 -4.44 15.19 5.79
C PHE A 161 -5.53 14.14 6.01
N ALA A 162 -6.81 14.52 5.93
CA ALA A 162 -7.92 13.61 6.17
C ALA A 162 -8.06 12.53 5.08
N VAL A 163 -7.72 12.86 3.83
CA VAL A 163 -7.91 11.95 2.69
C VAL A 163 -6.96 10.75 2.79
N PRO A 164 -5.64 10.93 2.99
CA PRO A 164 -4.74 9.80 3.21
C PRO A 164 -5.06 9.02 4.48
N ALA A 165 -5.45 9.70 5.57
CA ALA A 165 -5.78 9.05 6.84
C ALA A 165 -7.00 8.11 6.78
N PHE A 166 -7.92 8.35 5.84
CA PHE A 166 -9.08 7.48 5.63
C PHE A 166 -8.77 6.22 4.81
N THR A 167 -7.70 6.22 4.00
CA THR A 167 -7.42 5.10 3.09
C THR A 167 -7.32 3.72 3.75
N PRO A 168 -6.76 3.54 4.96
CA PRO A 168 -6.71 2.21 5.60
C PRO A 168 -8.10 1.62 5.91
N VAL A 169 -9.12 2.47 6.08
CA VAL A 169 -10.51 2.04 6.30
C VAL A 169 -11.03 1.28 5.08
N LEU A 170 -10.70 1.74 3.87
CA LEU A 170 -11.15 1.15 2.61
C LEU A 170 -10.62 -0.28 2.42
N LEU A 171 -9.38 -0.55 2.83
CA LEU A 171 -8.81 -1.90 2.80
C LEU A 171 -9.58 -2.85 3.73
N ASN A 172 -9.85 -2.42 4.96
CA ASN A 172 -10.59 -3.25 5.92
C ASN A 172 -12.00 -3.55 5.43
N ILE A 173 -12.70 -2.54 4.89
CA ILE A 173 -14.02 -2.73 4.28
C ILE A 173 -13.92 -3.73 3.12
N SER A 174 -12.95 -3.58 2.22
CA SER A 174 -12.79 -4.49 1.08
C SER A 174 -12.52 -5.94 1.51
N MET A 175 -11.68 -6.14 2.52
CA MET A 175 -11.42 -7.48 3.07
C MET A 175 -12.66 -8.08 3.74
N ILE A 176 -13.42 -7.31 4.51
CA ILE A 176 -14.68 -7.76 5.13
C ILE A 176 -15.69 -8.15 4.05
N LEU A 177 -15.93 -7.28 3.07
CA LEU A 177 -16.89 -7.53 1.99
C LEU A 177 -16.48 -8.75 1.16
N SER A 178 -15.19 -8.92 0.89
CA SER A 178 -14.71 -10.09 0.16
C SER A 178 -14.86 -11.37 0.98
N ALA A 179 -14.55 -11.33 2.28
CA ALA A 179 -14.75 -12.47 3.18
C ALA A 179 -16.23 -12.89 3.28
N VAL A 180 -17.16 -11.94 3.28
CA VAL A 180 -18.60 -12.22 3.44
C VAL A 180 -19.25 -12.63 2.12
N TYR A 181 -18.98 -11.89 1.04
CA TYR A 181 -19.69 -12.06 -0.24
C TYR A 181 -18.89 -12.86 -1.26
N LEU A 182 -17.61 -12.53 -1.48
CA LEU A 182 -16.81 -13.18 -2.53
C LEU A 182 -16.43 -14.63 -2.18
N SER A 183 -16.26 -14.94 -0.89
CA SER A 183 -15.92 -16.29 -0.42
C SER A 183 -16.93 -17.36 -0.84
N GLN A 184 -18.19 -16.98 -1.04
CA GLN A 184 -19.28 -17.89 -1.42
C GLN A 184 -19.20 -18.35 -2.88
N TYR A 185 -18.42 -17.65 -3.72
CA TYR A 185 -18.32 -17.90 -5.15
C TYR A 185 -17.00 -18.54 -5.57
N LEU A 186 -16.08 -18.79 -4.63
CA LEU A 186 -14.77 -19.38 -4.91
C LEU A 186 -14.73 -20.83 -4.44
N GLU A 187 -14.12 -21.70 -5.26
CA GLU A 187 -13.87 -23.11 -4.90
C GLU A 187 -13.04 -23.22 -3.62
N THR A 188 -12.09 -22.30 -3.43
CA THR A 188 -11.32 -22.13 -2.19
C THR A 188 -11.73 -20.80 -1.53
N PRO A 189 -12.71 -20.80 -0.59
CA PRO A 189 -13.33 -19.58 -0.06
C PRO A 189 -12.34 -18.56 0.50
N ILE A 190 -11.25 -19.02 1.13
CA ILE A 190 -10.26 -18.15 1.76
C ILE A 190 -9.47 -17.30 0.75
N MET A 191 -9.43 -17.71 -0.52
CA MET A 191 -8.82 -16.92 -1.59
C MET A 191 -9.51 -15.56 -1.76
N ALA A 192 -10.76 -15.41 -1.27
CA ALA A 192 -11.46 -14.14 -1.25
C ALA A 192 -10.71 -13.07 -0.45
N LEU A 193 -9.92 -13.44 0.57
CA LEU A 193 -9.10 -12.49 1.31
C LEU A 193 -7.96 -11.93 0.46
N ALA A 194 -7.31 -12.77 -0.35
CA ALA A 194 -6.25 -12.34 -1.26
C ALA A 194 -6.80 -11.34 -2.31
N TRP A 195 -7.96 -11.66 -2.89
CA TRP A 195 -8.67 -10.73 -3.79
C TRP A 195 -9.12 -9.45 -3.08
N GLY A 196 -9.62 -9.54 -1.84
CA GLY A 196 -10.03 -8.38 -1.05
C GLY A 196 -8.87 -7.43 -0.76
N VAL A 197 -7.66 -7.93 -0.58
CA VAL A 197 -6.45 -7.10 -0.45
C VAL A 197 -6.16 -6.35 -1.76
N LEU A 198 -6.20 -7.06 -2.90
CA LEU A 198 -5.95 -6.46 -4.21
C LEU A 198 -7.01 -5.40 -4.56
N ILE A 199 -8.30 -5.73 -4.41
CA ILE A 199 -9.43 -4.82 -4.63
C ILE A 199 -9.30 -3.61 -3.71
N GLY A 200 -8.97 -3.83 -2.43
CA GLY A 200 -8.74 -2.76 -1.46
C GLY A 200 -7.66 -1.79 -1.93
N GLY A 201 -6.53 -2.29 -2.44
CA GLY A 201 -5.47 -1.45 -3.02
C GLY A 201 -5.94 -0.60 -4.21
N ILE A 202 -6.75 -1.18 -5.10
CA ILE A 202 -7.31 -0.47 -6.25
C ILE A 202 -8.23 0.66 -5.77
N VAL A 203 -9.16 0.35 -4.87
CA VAL A 203 -10.12 1.30 -4.30
C VAL A 203 -9.39 2.42 -3.56
N GLN A 204 -8.34 2.11 -2.80
CA GLN A 204 -7.52 3.08 -2.09
C GLN A 204 -6.87 4.10 -3.04
N LEU A 205 -6.26 3.62 -4.13
CA LEU A 205 -5.63 4.49 -5.11
C LEU A 205 -6.66 5.35 -5.84
N LEU A 206 -7.73 4.73 -6.35
CA LEU A 206 -8.81 5.43 -7.06
C LEU A 206 -9.48 6.49 -6.19
N PHE A 207 -9.66 6.23 -4.90
CA PHE A 207 -10.22 7.18 -3.95
C PHE A 207 -9.42 8.48 -3.85
N GLN A 208 -8.08 8.43 -3.93
CA GLN A 208 -7.24 9.63 -3.82
C GLN A 208 -7.16 10.45 -5.13
N ILE A 209 -7.38 9.83 -6.30
CA ILE A 209 -7.22 10.48 -7.62
C ILE A 209 -8.07 11.76 -7.75
N PRO A 210 -9.37 11.80 -7.41
CA PRO A 210 -10.16 13.02 -7.51
C PRO A 210 -9.59 14.20 -6.70
N PHE A 211 -8.96 13.92 -5.57
CA PHE A 211 -8.36 14.96 -4.72
C PHE A 211 -7.07 15.51 -5.33
N LEU A 212 -6.27 14.66 -5.98
CA LEU A 212 -5.10 15.08 -6.76
C LEU A 212 -5.49 15.95 -7.96
N ILE A 213 -6.58 15.60 -8.65
CA ILE A 213 -7.11 16.40 -9.77
C ILE A 213 -7.54 17.78 -9.27
N LYS A 214 -8.25 17.87 -8.13
CA LYS A 214 -8.71 19.14 -7.54
C LYS A 214 -7.56 20.10 -7.21
N ILE A 215 -6.41 19.58 -6.75
CA ILE A 215 -5.22 20.40 -6.51
C ILE A 215 -4.32 20.56 -7.74
N ARG A 216 -4.70 20.00 -8.90
CA ARG A 216 -3.94 20.00 -10.15
C ARG A 216 -2.53 19.40 -10.02
N LYS A 217 -2.39 18.35 -9.20
CA LYS A 217 -1.13 17.65 -8.94
C LYS A 217 -1.19 16.17 -9.28
N LEU A 218 -2.02 15.79 -10.23
CA LEU A 218 -2.07 14.43 -10.73
C LEU A 218 -0.73 14.09 -11.42
N PRO A 219 0.00 13.05 -10.97
CA PRO A 219 1.26 12.66 -11.60
C PRO A 219 1.05 12.25 -13.06
N ARG A 220 1.99 12.63 -13.92
CA ARG A 220 2.06 12.24 -15.33
C ARG A 220 3.38 11.54 -15.59
N LEU A 221 3.41 10.68 -16.61
CA LEU A 221 4.65 10.06 -17.05
C LEU A 221 5.61 11.12 -17.56
N ALA A 222 6.84 11.09 -17.06
CA ALA A 222 7.94 11.96 -17.49
C ALA A 222 9.14 11.12 -17.92
N HIS A 223 9.82 11.61 -18.95
CA HIS A 223 11.00 10.98 -19.53
C HIS A 223 12.23 11.82 -19.23
N GLY A 224 13.40 11.15 -19.17
CA GLY A 224 14.67 11.79 -18.83
C GLY A 224 15.01 11.71 -17.34
N ASP A 225 16.08 12.41 -16.98
CA ASP A 225 16.59 12.48 -15.62
C ASP A 225 16.25 13.83 -14.99
N HIS A 226 15.88 13.78 -13.71
CA HIS A 226 15.63 14.97 -12.91
C HIS A 226 16.54 14.97 -11.67
N PRO A 227 17.13 16.12 -11.28
CA PRO A 227 17.95 16.22 -10.08
C PRO A 227 17.26 15.67 -8.82
N SER A 228 15.96 15.91 -8.68
CA SER A 228 15.15 15.45 -7.55
C SER A 228 15.12 13.93 -7.38
N VAL A 229 15.29 13.15 -8.45
CA VAL A 229 15.39 11.68 -8.36
C VAL A 229 16.70 11.28 -7.69
N LYS A 230 17.81 11.96 -8.00
CA LYS A 230 19.11 11.72 -7.36
C LYS A 230 19.06 12.15 -5.88
N THR A 231 18.45 13.29 -5.60
CA THR A 231 18.23 13.78 -4.23
C THR A 231 17.39 12.80 -3.41
N LEU A 232 16.31 12.26 -3.99
CA LEU A 232 15.47 11.26 -3.34
C LEU A 232 16.27 10.01 -2.98
N LYS A 233 17.04 9.44 -3.93
CA LYS A 233 17.89 8.27 -3.66
C LYS A 233 18.88 8.52 -2.51
N LYS A 234 19.52 9.70 -2.49
CA LYS A 234 20.46 10.08 -1.42
C LYS A 234 19.78 10.23 -0.06
N ARG A 235 18.53 10.72 -0.02
CA ARG A 235 17.75 10.88 1.23
C ARG A 235 17.09 9.58 1.70
N MET A 236 16.82 8.63 0.81
CA MET A 236 16.25 7.32 1.17
C MET A 236 17.28 6.38 1.80
N LEU A 237 18.54 6.41 1.36
CA LEU A 237 19.57 5.47 1.84
C LEU A 237 19.74 5.50 3.38
N PRO A 238 19.85 6.68 4.03
CA PRO A 238 19.97 6.76 5.48
C PRO A 238 18.67 6.43 6.21
N ALA A 239 17.50 6.61 5.58
CA ALA A 239 16.21 6.34 6.21
C ALA A 239 15.85 4.84 6.25
N LEU A 240 16.68 3.98 5.63
CA LEU A 240 16.54 2.52 5.65
C LEU A 240 17.36 1.84 6.76
N PHE A 241 18.23 2.58 7.47
CA PHE A 241 19.12 2.10 8.53
C PHE A 241 18.99 2.96 9.79
#